data_AF-A0A8S9DUJ2-F1
#
_entry.id   AF-A0A8S9DUJ2-F1
#
_cell.length_a   1.000
_cell.length_b   1.000
_cell.length_c   1.000
_cell.angle_alpha   90.00
_cell.angle_beta   90.00
_cell.angle_gamma   90.00
#
_symmetry.space_group_name_H-M   'P 1'
#
loop_
_entity.id
_entity.type
_entity.pdbx_description
1 polymer ?
#
loop_
_entity_poly.entity_id
_entity_poly.type
_entity_poly.pdbx_seq_one_letter_code
_entity_poly.pdbx_strand_id
1 'polypeptide(L)'
;MKTRILDTNNPRHVKQFRLLPFSIYRKNPYWVPPLPGEIEFAMDRKKHPFYAHSDADFIVVESEKQIVGRIAVMKNANYCDYHKTNTAFFYYFESIDDQQVAEALLFAAEDWCFKRKISELYGPRGLLRSNCIGLLVDGFDQHPATGMIYNMPYYQIQLETAGYQNFSDHFSGYLDSHIDQRIHNVAKKVLSRGNFVVRSFHSTSEMQNWIPRMDEIHHRAFADNLGFCPSTPEEFNLLAKNILAIADPRYMKLILRGDDIAGFLIAFPNINQGIKFSRGNLFPFGWMALLLAKKYTRILDIEAVGLLPEYQGLGGNAVLYAEIDKVLHNSHFKKAEIVQVDERNYRSRSDADTMKVVWNKRHRTFKKSLS
;
A
#
# COMPACT_ATOMS: atom_id res chain seq x y z
N MET A 1 -3.35 32.42 7.56
CA MET A 1 -3.13 30.97 7.77
C MET A 1 -1.92 30.77 8.66
N LYS A 2 -1.92 29.78 9.54
CA LYS A 2 -0.78 29.47 10.42
C LYS A 2 -0.43 27.99 10.30
N THR A 3 0.84 27.68 10.10
CA THR A 3 1.36 26.31 10.16
C THR A 3 1.75 25.97 11.59
N ARG A 4 1.57 24.70 11.99
CA ARG A 4 1.96 24.23 13.32
C ARG A 4 2.33 22.75 13.29
N ILE A 5 3.44 22.41 13.92
CA ILE A 5 3.81 21.02 14.25
C ILE A 5 2.93 20.56 15.41
N LEU A 6 2.31 19.39 15.27
CA LEU A 6 1.46 18.80 16.28
C LEU A 6 2.29 18.05 17.33
N ASP A 7 2.01 18.31 18.61
CA ASP A 7 2.46 17.44 19.70
C ASP A 7 1.70 16.10 19.65
N THR A 8 2.42 15.03 19.34
CA THR A 8 1.92 13.65 19.23
C THR A 8 1.49 13.05 20.57
N ASN A 9 1.94 13.60 21.69
CA ASN A 9 1.51 13.16 23.02
C ASN A 9 0.16 13.78 23.43
N ASN A 10 -0.35 14.75 22.68
CA ASN A 10 -1.63 15.39 22.94
C ASN A 10 -2.76 14.70 22.14
N PRO A 11 -3.69 13.98 22.80
CA PRO A 11 -4.76 13.27 22.10
C PRO A 11 -5.68 14.17 21.26
N ARG A 12 -5.79 15.47 21.61
CA ARG A 12 -6.58 16.43 20.82
C ARG A 12 -5.92 16.72 19.49
N HIS A 13 -4.59 16.85 19.45
CA HIS A 13 -3.86 17.07 18.21
C HIS A 13 -3.94 15.87 17.28
N VAL A 14 -3.73 14.66 17.81
CA VAL A 14 -3.87 13.40 17.05
C VAL A 14 -5.28 13.29 16.45
N LYS A 15 -6.31 13.60 17.25
CA LYS A 15 -7.70 13.64 16.78
C LYS A 15 -7.92 14.68 15.68
N GLN A 16 -7.37 15.89 15.81
CA GLN A 16 -7.47 16.93 14.77
C GLN A 16 -6.84 16.46 13.46
N PHE A 17 -5.64 15.86 13.52
CA PHE A 17 -4.97 15.31 12.35
C PHE A 17 -5.82 14.24 11.68
N ARG A 18 -6.35 13.28 12.46
CA ARG A 18 -7.20 12.18 11.93
C ARG A 18 -8.50 12.66 11.28
N LEU A 19 -9.13 13.70 11.81
CA LEU A 19 -10.50 14.07 11.39
C LEU A 19 -10.57 14.90 10.11
N LEU A 20 -9.51 15.58 9.70
CA LEU A 20 -9.52 16.45 8.51
C LEU A 20 -10.02 15.74 7.22
N PRO A 21 -9.57 14.53 6.85
CA PRO A 21 -10.10 13.83 5.67
C PRO A 21 -11.62 13.66 5.70
N PHE A 22 -12.20 13.40 6.88
CA PHE A 22 -13.64 13.19 6.98
C PHE A 22 -14.45 14.43 6.59
N SER A 23 -13.90 15.64 6.75
CA SER A 23 -14.54 16.87 6.27
C SER A 23 -14.35 17.05 4.77
N ILE A 24 -13.12 16.84 4.25
CA ILE A 24 -12.77 16.98 2.83
C ILE A 24 -13.59 16.02 1.96
N TYR A 25 -13.63 14.73 2.33
CA TYR A 25 -14.26 13.68 1.53
C TYR A 25 -15.73 13.41 1.91
N ARG A 26 -16.36 14.27 2.72
CA ARG A 26 -17.72 14.04 3.27
C ARG A 26 -18.77 13.66 2.21
N LYS A 27 -18.64 14.20 1.00
CA LYS A 27 -19.55 13.96 -0.13
C LYS A 27 -18.98 13.03 -1.21
N ASN A 28 -17.77 12.51 -1.04
CA ASN A 28 -17.12 11.65 -2.02
C ASN A 28 -17.55 10.18 -1.80
N PRO A 29 -18.19 9.52 -2.78
CA PRO A 29 -18.66 8.14 -2.63
C PRO A 29 -17.55 7.10 -2.70
N TYR A 30 -16.38 7.46 -3.26
CA TYR A 30 -15.27 6.54 -3.51
C TYR A 30 -14.30 6.46 -2.35
N TRP A 31 -14.06 7.58 -1.66
CA TRP A 31 -13.11 7.67 -0.53
C TRP A 31 -13.42 6.69 0.61
N VAL A 32 -12.38 6.02 1.09
CA VAL A 32 -12.42 5.10 2.24
C VAL A 32 -11.54 5.71 3.35
N PRO A 33 -12.03 5.82 4.60
CA PRO A 33 -11.20 6.32 5.69
C PRO A 33 -10.03 5.36 6.00
N PRO A 34 -8.95 5.85 6.63
CA PRO A 34 -7.88 5.00 7.15
C PRO A 34 -8.42 3.90 8.07
N LEU A 35 -7.65 2.83 8.23
CA LEU A 35 -8.03 1.75 9.14
C LEU A 35 -8.20 2.29 10.56
N PRO A 36 -9.16 1.76 11.35
CA PRO A 36 -9.35 2.20 12.73
C PRO A 36 -8.05 2.14 13.55
N GLY A 37 -7.64 3.28 14.11
CA GLY A 37 -6.41 3.40 14.91
C GLY A 37 -5.11 3.54 14.12
N GLU A 38 -5.15 3.50 12.79
CA GLU A 38 -3.94 3.61 11.94
C GLU A 38 -3.21 4.94 12.16
N ILE A 39 -3.94 6.05 12.16
CA ILE A 39 -3.36 7.39 12.33
C ILE A 39 -2.83 7.56 13.76
N GLU A 40 -3.60 7.13 14.77
CA GLU A 40 -3.15 7.15 16.16
C GLU A 40 -1.86 6.35 16.35
N PHE A 41 -1.77 5.17 15.75
CA PHE A 41 -0.59 4.31 15.84
C PHE A 41 0.59 4.91 15.08
N ALA A 42 0.39 5.47 13.88
CA ALA A 42 1.42 6.17 13.12
C ALA A 42 2.01 7.37 13.88
N MET A 43 1.22 8.04 14.73
CA MET A 43 1.66 9.16 15.56
C MET A 43 2.23 8.72 16.93
N ASP A 44 2.14 7.45 17.31
CA ASP A 44 2.66 6.94 18.59
C ASP A 44 4.16 6.64 18.48
N ARG A 45 4.96 7.66 18.81
CA ARG A 45 6.43 7.61 18.81
C ARG A 45 7.03 6.52 19.71
N LYS A 46 6.29 6.01 20.70
CA LYS A 46 6.80 5.01 21.65
C LYS A 46 6.55 3.59 21.16
N LYS A 47 5.46 3.36 20.42
CA LYS A 47 5.03 2.01 20.02
C LYS A 47 5.32 1.70 18.56
N HIS A 48 5.35 2.70 17.69
CA HIS A 48 5.51 2.44 16.26
C HIS A 48 7.00 2.19 15.92
N PRO A 49 7.34 1.04 15.29
CA PRO A 49 8.72 0.58 15.16
C PRO A 49 9.61 1.50 14.32
N PHE A 50 9.02 2.24 13.37
CA PHE A 50 9.71 3.30 12.61
C PHE A 50 10.54 4.24 13.50
N TYR A 51 10.03 4.62 14.68
CA TYR A 51 10.69 5.60 15.55
C TYR A 51 11.90 5.04 16.32
N ALA A 52 12.17 3.73 16.23
CA ALA A 52 13.39 3.15 16.77
C ALA A 52 14.64 3.60 16.00
N HIS A 53 14.48 3.95 14.71
CA HIS A 53 15.60 4.34 13.84
C HIS A 53 15.37 5.69 13.13
N SER A 54 14.12 6.15 13.04
CA SER A 54 13.74 7.31 12.21
C SER A 54 12.95 8.38 12.98
N ASP A 55 12.77 9.55 12.36
CA ASP A 55 12.01 10.66 12.91
C ASP A 55 10.94 11.15 11.92
N ALA A 56 9.81 11.62 12.45
CA ALA A 56 8.71 12.17 11.67
C ALA A 56 7.98 13.25 12.46
N ASP A 57 7.53 14.30 11.78
CA ASP A 57 6.65 15.33 12.34
C ASP A 57 5.36 15.45 11.54
N PHE A 58 4.28 15.82 12.25
CA PHE A 58 2.95 15.98 11.68
C PHE A 58 2.59 17.47 11.72
N ILE A 59 2.38 18.06 10.56
CA ILE A 59 2.17 19.48 10.38
C ILE A 59 0.74 19.71 9.94
N VAL A 60 0.12 20.77 10.44
CA VAL A 60 -1.19 21.23 10.00
C VAL A 60 -1.16 22.70 9.61
N VAL A 61 -2.09 23.09 8.74
CA VAL A 61 -2.43 24.49 8.47
C VAL A 61 -3.77 24.81 9.11
N GLU A 62 -3.80 25.88 9.88
CA GLU A 62 -4.99 26.41 10.54
C GLU A 62 -5.42 27.73 9.88
N SER A 63 -6.72 27.83 9.59
CA SER A 63 -7.41 29.05 9.17
C SER A 63 -8.65 29.22 10.04
N GLU A 64 -8.87 30.40 10.61
CA GLU A 64 -10.05 30.70 11.44
C GLU A 64 -10.34 29.66 12.55
N LYS A 65 -9.29 29.14 13.21
CA LYS A 65 -9.36 28.08 14.24
C LYS A 65 -9.82 26.69 13.72
N GLN A 66 -9.85 26.50 12.41
CA GLN A 66 -10.12 25.22 11.76
C GLN A 66 -8.87 24.72 11.05
N ILE A 67 -8.61 23.41 11.18
CA ILE A 67 -7.59 22.76 10.37
C ILE A 67 -8.12 22.63 8.95
N VAL A 68 -7.36 23.16 7.99
CA VAL A 68 -7.70 23.15 6.55
C VAL A 68 -6.70 22.36 5.71
N GLY A 69 -5.60 21.93 6.32
CA GLY A 69 -4.58 21.13 5.67
C GLY A 69 -3.75 20.34 6.68
N ARG A 70 -3.20 19.19 6.27
CA ARG A 70 -2.27 18.38 7.06
C ARG A 70 -1.23 17.70 6.16
N ILE A 71 -0.04 17.44 6.71
CA ILE A 71 1.02 16.67 6.07
C ILE A 71 1.87 16.00 7.15
N ALA A 72 2.34 14.78 6.90
CA ALA A 72 3.40 14.17 7.68
C ALA A 72 4.71 14.28 6.89
N VAL A 73 5.79 14.67 7.53
CA VAL A 73 7.14 14.70 6.95
C VAL A 73 8.04 13.82 7.81
N MET A 74 8.86 12.98 7.18
CA MET A 74 9.64 11.97 7.89
C MET A 74 10.99 11.70 7.22
N LYS A 75 12.02 11.48 8.02
CA LYS A 75 13.32 11.01 7.56
C LYS A 75 13.47 9.55 7.93
N ASN A 76 13.42 8.68 6.92
CA ASN A 76 13.71 7.26 7.11
C ASN A 76 15.23 7.04 7.11
N ALA A 77 15.83 6.82 8.29
CA ALA A 77 17.27 6.65 8.45
C ALA A 77 17.78 5.42 7.70
N ASN A 78 17.11 4.27 7.86
CA ASN A 78 17.48 3.04 7.17
C ASN A 78 17.47 3.21 5.64
N TYR A 79 16.48 3.91 5.09
CA TYR A 79 16.42 4.21 3.67
C TYR A 79 17.58 5.10 3.22
N CYS A 80 17.87 6.18 3.97
CA CYS A 80 19.00 7.07 3.68
C CYS A 80 20.33 6.30 3.71
N ASP A 81 20.52 5.44 4.71
CA ASP A 81 21.73 4.64 4.88
C ASP A 81 21.89 3.58 3.80
N TYR A 82 20.79 2.94 3.38
CA TYR A 82 20.78 1.92 2.34
C TYR A 82 21.07 2.51 0.96
N HIS A 83 20.38 3.60 0.59
CA HIS A 83 20.53 4.23 -0.72
C HIS A 83 21.67 5.26 -0.80
N LYS A 84 22.34 5.54 0.33
CA LYS A 84 23.36 6.60 0.45
C LYS A 84 22.83 7.96 -0.01
N THR A 85 21.63 8.30 0.43
CA THR A 85 20.96 9.58 0.12
C THR A 85 20.64 10.36 1.39
N ASN A 86 20.18 11.60 1.21
CA ASN A 86 19.58 12.36 2.29
C ASN A 86 18.18 12.83 1.86
N THR A 87 17.25 11.87 1.84
CA THR A 87 15.88 12.05 1.35
C THR A 87 14.91 11.98 2.52
N ALA A 88 13.99 12.95 2.59
CA ALA A 88 12.79 12.85 3.42
C ALA A 88 11.60 12.38 2.60
N PHE A 89 10.64 11.77 3.28
CA PHE A 89 9.34 11.45 2.73
C PHE A 89 8.26 12.39 3.25
N PHE A 90 7.26 12.64 2.42
CA PHE A 90 5.98 13.16 2.91
C PHE A 90 4.87 12.13 2.74
N TYR A 91 3.88 12.17 3.62
CA TYR A 91 2.69 11.31 3.57
C TYR A 91 1.49 12.01 4.22
N TYR A 92 0.32 11.37 4.20
CA TYR A 92 -0.92 11.91 4.79
C TYR A 92 -1.25 13.35 4.34
N PHE A 93 -0.74 13.77 3.19
CA PHE A 93 -1.01 15.09 2.63
C PHE A 93 -2.50 15.20 2.34
N GLU A 94 -3.16 16.14 3.01
CA GLU A 94 -4.53 16.54 2.71
C GLU A 94 -4.60 18.06 2.75
N SER A 95 -5.29 18.63 1.77
CA SER A 95 -5.58 20.04 1.70
C SER A 95 -7.02 20.22 1.23
N ILE A 96 -7.66 21.31 1.63
CA ILE A 96 -8.79 21.85 0.88
C ILE A 96 -8.32 22.30 -0.52
N ASP A 97 -9.25 22.57 -1.42
CA ASP A 97 -8.98 23.07 -2.77
C ASP A 97 -8.58 24.57 -2.73
N ASP A 98 -7.43 24.83 -2.11
CA ASP A 98 -6.81 26.13 -1.97
C ASP A 98 -5.29 25.96 -2.09
N GLN A 99 -4.72 26.54 -3.15
CA GLN A 99 -3.29 26.46 -3.44
C GLN A 99 -2.43 27.01 -2.29
N GLN A 100 -2.89 28.06 -1.61
CA GLN A 100 -2.12 28.69 -0.53
C GLN A 100 -2.02 27.76 0.69
N VAL A 101 -3.03 26.92 0.93
CA VAL A 101 -3.01 25.92 2.00
C VAL A 101 -2.01 24.82 1.67
N ALA A 102 -2.02 24.31 0.44
CA ALA A 102 -1.07 23.31 -0.02
C ALA A 102 0.38 23.83 0.05
N GLU A 103 0.64 25.04 -0.45
CA GLU A 103 1.96 25.67 -0.40
C GLU A 103 2.43 25.90 1.04
N ALA A 104 1.55 26.33 1.95
CA ALA A 104 1.92 26.50 3.35
C ALA A 104 2.33 25.17 4.02
N LEU A 105 1.67 24.05 3.69
CA LEU A 105 2.06 22.72 4.17
C LEU A 105 3.41 22.28 3.60
N LEU A 106 3.57 22.40 2.28
CA LEU A 106 4.76 21.95 1.57
C LEU A 106 5.98 22.79 1.97
N PHE A 107 5.84 24.11 2.08
CA PHE A 107 6.89 24.99 2.59
C PHE A 107 7.29 24.61 4.02
N ALA A 108 6.33 24.29 4.90
CA ALA A 108 6.65 23.86 6.26
C ALA A 108 7.38 22.50 6.29
N ALA A 109 7.04 21.57 5.39
CA ALA A 109 7.76 20.31 5.24
C ALA A 109 9.17 20.52 4.64
N GLU A 110 9.34 21.46 3.71
CA GLU A 110 10.62 21.85 3.13
C GLU A 110 11.53 22.52 4.16
N ASP A 111 11.01 23.44 4.99
CA ASP A 111 11.75 24.05 6.10
C ASP A 111 12.16 22.99 7.16
N TRP A 112 11.29 22.01 7.42
CA TRP A 112 11.62 20.87 8.27
C TRP A 112 12.82 20.08 7.73
N CYS A 113 12.87 19.88 6.41
CA CYS A 113 13.97 19.22 5.71
C CYS A 113 15.25 20.05 5.74
N PHE A 114 15.16 21.36 5.43
CA PHE A 114 16.29 22.28 5.43
C PHE A 114 17.01 22.32 6.77
N LYS A 115 16.27 22.41 7.89
CA LYS A 115 16.81 22.36 9.25
C LYS A 115 17.59 21.08 9.56
N ARG A 116 17.31 20.00 8.82
CA ARG A 116 17.96 18.68 8.94
C ARG A 116 18.95 18.40 7.81
N LYS A 117 19.28 19.42 7.00
CA LYS A 117 20.19 19.35 5.85
C LYS A 117 19.77 18.34 4.78
N ILE A 118 18.49 18.00 4.72
CA ILE A 118 17.91 17.06 3.77
C ILE A 118 17.82 17.74 2.40
N SER A 119 18.31 17.07 1.36
CA SER A 119 18.44 17.63 0.00
C SER A 119 17.26 17.32 -0.91
N GLU A 120 16.32 16.49 -0.45
CA GLU A 120 15.23 15.98 -1.28
C GLU A 120 14.01 15.63 -0.46
N LEU A 121 12.84 15.97 -0.98
CA LEU A 121 11.54 15.57 -0.43
C LEU A 121 10.75 14.79 -1.49
N TYR A 122 10.31 13.59 -1.12
CA TYR A 122 9.70 12.60 -2.02
C TYR A 122 8.42 12.00 -1.40
N GLY A 123 7.35 11.82 -2.16
CA GLY A 123 6.12 11.21 -1.65
C GLY A 123 4.90 11.42 -2.55
N PRO A 124 3.70 10.98 -2.15
CA PRO A 124 3.40 10.36 -0.86
C PRO A 124 4.09 9.01 -0.64
N ARG A 125 4.79 8.83 0.49
CA ARG A 125 5.33 7.56 0.96
C ARG A 125 5.29 7.46 2.49
N GLY A 126 4.67 6.40 3.01
CA GLY A 126 4.40 6.22 4.43
C GLY A 126 5.59 5.77 5.27
N LEU A 127 5.33 5.58 6.58
CA LEU A 127 6.33 5.18 7.59
C LEU A 127 6.80 3.73 7.38
N LEU A 128 5.88 2.86 6.97
CA LEU A 128 6.13 1.46 6.67
C LEU A 128 6.12 1.24 5.17
N ARG A 129 6.93 0.29 4.71
CA ARG A 129 6.98 -0.11 3.30
C ARG A 129 5.64 -0.62 2.76
N SER A 130 4.78 -1.18 3.61
CA SER A 130 3.45 -1.65 3.24
C SER A 130 2.39 -0.55 3.19
N ASN A 131 2.74 0.69 3.52
CA ASN A 131 1.83 1.79 3.30
C ASN A 131 1.70 2.04 1.79
N CYS A 132 0.52 2.48 1.37
CA CYS A 132 0.27 2.85 -0.01
C CYS A 132 1.29 3.89 -0.49
N ILE A 133 1.73 3.77 -1.74
CA ILE A 133 2.69 4.68 -2.34
C ILE A 133 1.96 5.54 -3.38
N GLY A 134 2.24 6.84 -3.37
CA GLY A 134 1.73 7.78 -4.35
C GLY A 134 0.34 8.34 -4.04
N LEU A 135 0.03 9.43 -4.74
CA LEU A 135 -1.26 10.11 -4.79
C LEU A 135 -2.09 9.53 -5.94
N LEU A 136 -3.39 9.33 -5.73
CA LEU A 136 -4.29 8.99 -6.84
C LEU A 136 -4.32 10.14 -7.89
N VAL A 137 -3.90 9.85 -9.12
CA VAL A 137 -3.90 10.80 -10.25
C VAL A 137 -4.80 10.35 -11.41
N ASP A 138 -5.30 9.12 -11.38
CA ASP A 138 -6.25 8.58 -12.35
C ASP A 138 -7.14 7.51 -11.69
N GLY A 139 -8.37 7.35 -12.17
CA GLY A 139 -9.36 6.42 -11.60
C GLY A 139 -10.20 6.98 -10.45
N PHE A 140 -10.49 8.28 -10.47
CA PHE A 140 -11.32 8.97 -9.45
C PHE A 140 -12.79 8.50 -9.42
N ASP A 141 -13.22 7.70 -10.39
CA ASP A 141 -14.54 7.07 -10.45
C ASP A 141 -14.53 5.61 -9.94
N GLN A 142 -13.40 5.15 -9.39
CA GLN A 142 -13.23 3.79 -8.89
C GLN A 142 -13.12 3.77 -7.36
N HIS A 143 -13.63 2.70 -6.74
CA HIS A 143 -13.29 2.38 -5.37
C HIS A 143 -11.82 1.95 -5.27
N PRO A 144 -11.09 2.35 -4.22
CA PRO A 144 -9.73 1.85 -4.00
C PRO A 144 -9.77 0.37 -3.57
N ALA A 145 -8.65 -0.34 -3.72
CA ALA A 145 -8.40 -1.58 -3.00
C ALA A 145 -8.20 -1.32 -1.50
N THR A 146 -8.23 -2.36 -0.67
CA THR A 146 -8.02 -2.25 0.77
C THR A 146 -6.65 -1.64 1.07
N GLY A 147 -6.61 -0.59 1.89
CA GLY A 147 -5.35 0.08 2.27
C GLY A 147 -4.78 1.06 1.23
N MET A 148 -5.39 1.17 0.05
CA MET A 148 -4.97 2.14 -0.97
C MET A 148 -5.51 3.54 -0.68
N ILE A 149 -4.69 4.56 -0.92
CA ILE A 149 -5.07 5.96 -0.77
C ILE A 149 -6.02 6.36 -1.90
N TYR A 150 -7.00 7.19 -1.54
CA TYR A 150 -7.83 7.95 -2.48
C TYR A 150 -7.62 9.44 -2.22
N ASN A 151 -7.40 10.23 -3.27
CA ASN A 151 -7.22 11.68 -3.20
C ASN A 151 -8.22 12.43 -4.10
N MET A 152 -8.43 13.71 -3.83
CA MET A 152 -9.20 14.57 -4.73
C MET A 152 -8.36 14.94 -5.98
N PRO A 153 -9.00 15.16 -7.16
CA PRO A 153 -8.27 15.46 -8.40
C PRO A 153 -7.33 16.65 -8.34
N TYR A 154 -7.66 17.68 -7.54
CA TYR A 154 -6.86 18.90 -7.45
C TYR A 154 -5.52 18.72 -6.70
N TYR A 155 -5.29 17.60 -6.01
CA TYR A 155 -4.05 17.40 -5.23
C TYR A 155 -2.82 17.31 -6.14
N GLN A 156 -2.97 16.72 -7.32
CA GLN A 156 -1.89 16.67 -8.31
C GLN A 156 -1.47 18.08 -8.71
N ILE A 157 -2.45 18.93 -9.06
CA ILE A 157 -2.21 20.32 -9.48
C ILE A 157 -1.53 21.11 -8.36
N GLN A 158 -1.92 20.87 -7.12
CA GLN A 158 -1.34 21.52 -5.94
C GLN A 158 0.15 21.19 -5.77
N LEU A 159 0.53 19.91 -5.91
CA LEU A 159 1.93 19.47 -5.84
C LEU A 159 2.74 20.02 -7.03
N GLU A 160 2.21 19.91 -8.24
CA GLU A 160 2.89 20.38 -9.46
C GLU A 160 3.12 21.90 -9.43
N THR A 161 2.15 22.67 -8.97
CA THR A 161 2.24 24.13 -8.84
C THR A 161 3.27 24.53 -7.78
N ALA A 162 3.43 23.74 -6.72
CA ALA A 162 4.48 23.92 -5.70
C ALA A 162 5.88 23.47 -6.16
N GLY A 163 6.03 23.06 -7.43
CA GLY A 163 7.30 22.69 -8.06
C GLY A 163 7.71 21.23 -7.85
N TYR A 164 6.79 20.37 -7.38
CA TYR A 164 7.05 18.93 -7.30
C TYR A 164 6.85 18.28 -8.67
N GLN A 165 7.77 17.41 -9.04
CA GLN A 165 7.76 16.72 -10.32
C GLN A 165 7.39 15.25 -10.16
N ASN A 166 6.83 14.64 -11.21
CA ASN A 166 6.59 13.21 -11.25
C ASN A 166 7.90 12.44 -11.00
N PHE A 167 7.87 11.47 -10.08
CA PHE A 167 8.97 10.58 -9.81
C PHE A 167 8.71 9.15 -10.29
N SER A 168 7.54 8.59 -9.95
CA SER A 168 7.12 7.29 -10.47
C SER A 168 5.62 7.06 -10.37
N ASP A 169 5.08 6.36 -11.36
CA ASP A 169 3.71 5.90 -11.41
C ASP A 169 3.58 4.42 -11.00
N HIS A 170 2.50 4.09 -10.30
CA HIS A 170 2.09 2.73 -9.94
C HIS A 170 0.67 2.49 -10.44
N PHE A 171 0.47 1.38 -11.12
CA PHE A 171 -0.81 1.04 -11.75
C PHE A 171 -1.56 0.01 -10.94
N SER A 172 -2.87 0.21 -10.82
CA SER A 172 -3.80 -0.80 -10.30
C SER A 172 -4.90 -1.06 -11.32
N GLY A 173 -5.38 -2.31 -11.39
CA GLY A 173 -6.28 -2.73 -12.45
C GLY A 173 -7.10 -3.96 -12.10
N TYR A 174 -8.24 -4.13 -12.77
CA TYR A 174 -9.11 -5.28 -12.53
C TYR A 174 -8.79 -6.45 -13.46
N LEU A 175 -8.92 -7.65 -12.90
CA LEU A 175 -8.97 -8.94 -13.57
C LEU A 175 -10.36 -9.53 -13.36
N ASP A 176 -11.12 -9.71 -14.44
CA ASP A 176 -12.48 -10.28 -14.41
C ASP A 176 -12.67 -11.44 -15.40
N SER A 177 -11.62 -11.78 -16.14
CA SER A 177 -11.67 -12.75 -17.22
C SER A 177 -10.90 -14.02 -16.88
N HIS A 178 -11.37 -15.14 -17.45
CA HIS A 178 -10.62 -16.38 -17.41
C HIS A 178 -9.34 -16.29 -18.23
N ILE A 179 -8.27 -16.87 -17.70
CA ILE A 179 -7.04 -17.08 -18.45
C ILE A 179 -7.24 -18.12 -19.58
N ASP A 180 -6.36 -18.10 -20.59
CA ASP A 180 -6.42 -19.05 -21.70
C ASP A 180 -6.26 -20.51 -21.21
N GLN A 181 -7.13 -21.42 -21.68
CA GLN A 181 -7.08 -22.85 -21.38
C GLN A 181 -5.72 -23.50 -21.66
N ARG A 182 -4.95 -22.96 -22.62
CA ARG A 182 -3.57 -23.39 -22.89
C ARG A 182 -2.66 -23.20 -21.69
N ILE A 183 -2.82 -22.11 -20.93
CA ILE A 183 -2.05 -21.83 -19.71
C ILE A 183 -2.38 -22.87 -18.64
N HIS A 184 -3.65 -23.20 -18.46
CA HIS A 184 -4.10 -24.28 -17.57
C HIS A 184 -3.45 -25.63 -17.91
N ASN A 185 -3.33 -25.95 -19.20
CA ASN A 185 -2.71 -27.20 -19.66
C ASN A 185 -1.20 -27.21 -19.38
N VAL A 186 -0.51 -26.07 -19.57
CA VAL A 186 0.90 -25.93 -19.22
C VAL A 186 1.09 -26.09 -17.71
N ALA A 187 0.28 -25.43 -16.89
CA ALA A 187 0.32 -25.54 -15.44
C ALA A 187 0.18 -27.00 -14.97
N LYS A 188 -0.82 -27.73 -15.49
CA LYS A 188 -1.02 -29.16 -15.19
C LYS A 188 0.19 -30.02 -15.56
N LYS A 189 0.81 -29.78 -16.71
CA LYS A 189 2.01 -30.50 -17.17
C LYS A 189 3.24 -30.19 -16.32
N VAL A 190 3.38 -28.94 -15.88
CA VAL A 190 4.48 -28.51 -15.01
C VAL A 190 4.34 -29.16 -13.62
N LEU A 191 3.13 -29.17 -13.06
CA LEU A 191 2.84 -29.80 -11.78
C LEU A 191 2.99 -31.33 -11.83
N SER A 192 2.57 -31.99 -12.93
CA SER A 192 2.68 -33.44 -13.06
C SER A 192 4.13 -33.95 -13.16
N ARG A 193 5.08 -33.08 -13.54
CA ARG A 193 6.51 -33.37 -13.51
C ARG A 193 7.11 -33.36 -12.10
N GLY A 194 6.38 -32.86 -11.10
CA GLY A 194 6.82 -32.81 -9.71
C GLY A 194 7.83 -31.69 -9.38
N ASN A 195 8.19 -30.85 -10.36
CA ASN A 195 9.17 -29.77 -10.16
C ASN A 195 8.63 -28.60 -9.33
N PHE A 196 7.30 -28.44 -9.28
CA PHE A 196 6.63 -27.41 -8.51
C PHE A 196 5.47 -28.01 -7.72
N VAL A 197 5.26 -27.51 -6.50
CA VAL A 197 4.15 -27.89 -5.63
C VAL A 197 3.43 -26.64 -5.17
N VAL A 198 2.10 -26.61 -5.34
CA VAL A 198 1.28 -25.52 -4.79
C VAL A 198 0.90 -25.84 -3.36
N ARG A 199 1.39 -25.03 -2.42
CA ARG A 199 0.98 -25.09 -1.01
C ARG A 199 -0.22 -24.16 -0.79
N SER A 200 -1.31 -24.75 -0.31
CA SER A 200 -2.47 -24.02 0.22
C SER A 200 -2.45 -24.04 1.74
N PHE A 201 -3.15 -23.10 2.35
CA PHE A 201 -3.24 -22.99 3.80
C PHE A 201 -4.65 -23.28 4.30
N HIS A 202 -4.75 -23.88 5.48
CA HIS A 202 -6.03 -24.14 6.14
C HIS A 202 -6.31 -23.18 7.31
N SER A 203 -5.27 -22.57 7.87
CA SER A 203 -5.40 -21.63 9.00
C SER A 203 -4.34 -20.52 8.95
N THR A 204 -4.62 -19.43 9.66
CA THR A 204 -3.65 -18.34 9.87
C THR A 204 -2.46 -18.77 10.72
N SER A 205 -2.65 -19.75 11.62
CA SER A 205 -1.55 -20.35 12.40
C SER A 205 -0.58 -21.12 11.50
N GLU A 206 -1.07 -21.82 10.48
CA GLU A 206 -0.19 -22.47 9.50
C GLU A 206 0.67 -21.43 8.76
N MET A 207 0.06 -20.31 8.34
CA MET A 207 0.78 -19.21 7.67
C MET A 207 1.84 -18.57 8.56
N GLN A 208 1.62 -18.47 9.88
CA GLN A 208 2.59 -17.91 10.82
C GLN A 208 3.95 -18.63 10.78
N ASN A 209 3.95 -19.96 10.59
CA ASN A 209 5.17 -20.75 10.52
C ASN A 209 6.04 -20.42 9.30
N TRP A 210 5.47 -19.76 8.28
CA TRP A 210 6.18 -19.37 7.06
C TRP A 210 6.70 -17.93 7.09
N ILE A 211 6.29 -17.11 8.06
CA ILE A 211 6.70 -15.70 8.18
C ILE A 211 8.23 -15.54 8.08
N PRO A 212 9.07 -16.31 8.80
CA PRO A 212 10.52 -16.12 8.73
C PRO A 212 11.08 -16.35 7.33
N ARG A 213 10.55 -17.33 6.58
CA ARG A 213 10.98 -17.61 5.21
C ARG A 213 10.48 -16.53 4.24
N MET A 214 9.27 -16.01 4.47
CA MET A 214 8.69 -14.95 3.66
C MET A 214 9.49 -13.64 3.73
N ASP A 215 10.14 -13.35 4.86
CA ASP A 215 11.02 -12.18 4.96
C ASP A 215 12.21 -12.28 4.01
N GLU A 216 12.89 -13.42 4.00
CA GLU A 216 14.02 -13.70 3.12
C GLU A 216 13.61 -13.60 1.63
N ILE A 217 12.48 -14.21 1.28
CA ILE A 217 11.94 -14.20 -0.08
C ILE A 217 11.56 -12.79 -0.50
N HIS A 218 10.94 -12.04 0.41
CA HIS A 218 10.58 -10.66 0.13
C HIS A 218 11.85 -9.82 -0.12
N HIS A 219 12.90 -10.01 0.67
CA HIS A 219 14.16 -9.34 0.41
C HIS A 219 14.75 -9.74 -0.95
N ARG A 220 14.79 -11.03 -1.29
CA ARG A 220 15.29 -11.54 -2.60
C ARG A 220 14.46 -11.04 -3.79
N ALA A 221 13.13 -11.03 -3.67
CA ALA A 221 12.22 -10.69 -4.76
C ALA A 221 12.28 -9.21 -5.15
N PHE A 222 12.60 -8.33 -4.19
CA PHE A 222 12.45 -6.89 -4.36
C PHE A 222 13.75 -6.11 -4.16
N ALA A 223 14.89 -6.77 -3.93
CA ALA A 223 16.20 -6.12 -3.73
C ALA A 223 16.57 -5.13 -4.86
N ASP A 224 16.19 -5.45 -6.09
CA ASP A 224 16.49 -4.63 -7.28
C ASP A 224 15.46 -3.51 -7.51
N ASN A 225 14.39 -3.44 -6.72
CA ASN A 225 13.41 -2.36 -6.86
C ASN A 225 14.00 -1.03 -6.37
N LEU A 226 13.86 0.03 -7.18
CA LEU A 226 14.49 1.33 -6.90
C LEU A 226 14.14 1.92 -5.53
N GLY A 227 12.92 1.68 -5.05
CA GLY A 227 12.46 2.17 -3.75
C GLY A 227 12.61 1.16 -2.60
N PHE A 228 13.29 0.04 -2.79
CA PHE A 228 13.39 -1.00 -1.78
C PHE A 228 14.44 -0.65 -0.72
N CYS A 229 14.04 -0.79 0.54
CA CYS A 229 14.90 -0.79 1.71
C CYS A 229 14.48 -1.97 2.59
N PRO A 230 15.42 -2.77 3.11
CA PRO A 230 15.12 -3.83 4.07
C PRO A 230 14.34 -3.29 5.28
N SER A 231 13.37 -4.06 5.74
CA SER A 231 12.61 -3.75 6.95
C SER A 231 13.34 -4.29 8.17
N THR A 232 13.22 -3.62 9.31
CA THR A 232 13.64 -4.22 10.59
C THR A 232 12.77 -5.43 10.94
N PRO A 233 13.25 -6.37 11.79
CA PRO A 233 12.43 -7.49 12.25
C PRO A 233 11.09 -7.05 12.87
N GLU A 234 11.07 -5.94 13.61
CA GLU A 234 9.88 -5.39 14.24
C GLU A 234 8.88 -4.86 13.20
N GLU A 235 9.36 -4.15 12.16
CA GLU A 235 8.53 -3.68 11.05
C GLU A 235 7.97 -4.84 10.22
N PHE A 236 8.79 -5.85 9.95
CA PHE A 236 8.35 -7.03 9.21
C PHE A 236 7.32 -7.85 10.01
N ASN A 237 7.52 -8.03 11.31
CA ASN A 237 6.55 -8.69 12.18
C ASN A 237 5.22 -7.92 12.25
N LEU A 238 5.27 -6.58 12.28
CA LEU A 238 4.08 -5.75 12.22
C LEU A 238 3.35 -5.92 10.88
N LEU A 239 4.06 -5.90 9.76
CA LEU A 239 3.51 -6.19 8.44
C LEU A 239 2.82 -7.55 8.40
N ALA A 240 3.51 -8.60 8.83
CA ALA A 240 2.98 -9.96 8.84
C ALA A 240 1.72 -10.07 9.72
N LYS A 241 1.71 -9.43 10.89
CA LYS A 241 0.54 -9.36 11.78
C LYS A 241 -0.64 -8.68 11.11
N ASN A 242 -0.41 -7.56 10.41
CA ASN A 242 -1.46 -6.82 9.71
C ASN A 242 -2.06 -7.66 8.55
N ILE A 243 -1.21 -8.34 7.78
CA ILE A 243 -1.66 -9.27 6.73
C ILE A 243 -2.50 -10.39 7.35
N LEU A 244 -2.00 -11.05 8.41
CA LEU A 244 -2.72 -12.15 9.05
C LEU A 244 -4.07 -11.75 9.64
N ALA A 245 -4.22 -10.51 10.10
CA ALA A 245 -5.48 -10.00 10.64
C ALA A 245 -6.60 -9.97 9.60
N ILE A 246 -6.27 -9.71 8.33
CA ILE A 246 -7.23 -9.65 7.23
C ILE A 246 -7.21 -10.89 6.33
N ALA A 247 -6.14 -11.69 6.39
CA ALA A 247 -5.92 -12.86 5.53
C ALA A 247 -7.06 -13.87 5.59
N ASP A 248 -7.32 -14.48 4.44
CA ASP A 248 -8.12 -15.69 4.33
C ASP A 248 -7.20 -16.78 3.75
N PRO A 249 -6.91 -17.87 4.50
CA PRO A 249 -5.98 -18.91 4.07
C PRO A 249 -6.27 -19.49 2.68
N ARG A 250 -7.54 -19.44 2.24
CA ARG A 250 -7.98 -19.98 0.94
C ARG A 250 -7.39 -19.22 -0.24
N TYR A 251 -7.11 -17.93 -0.09
CA TYR A 251 -6.64 -17.03 -1.16
C TYR A 251 -5.14 -16.75 -1.10
N MET A 252 -4.44 -17.39 -0.15
CA MET A 252 -2.99 -17.32 0.01
C MET A 252 -2.38 -18.61 -0.54
N LYS A 253 -1.35 -18.50 -1.40
CA LYS A 253 -0.64 -19.67 -1.95
C LYS A 253 0.87 -19.45 -1.90
N LEU A 254 1.61 -20.53 -1.68
CA LEU A 254 3.03 -20.61 -2.00
C LEU A 254 3.23 -21.60 -3.13
N ILE A 255 4.15 -21.28 -4.04
CA ILE A 255 4.64 -22.20 -5.05
C ILE A 255 6.01 -22.66 -4.58
N LEU A 256 6.15 -23.94 -4.27
CA LEU A 256 7.39 -24.55 -3.80
C LEU A 256 8.12 -25.25 -4.95
N ARG A 257 9.44 -25.30 -4.88
CA ARG A 257 10.29 -26.14 -5.71
C ARG A 257 11.32 -26.82 -4.82
N GLY A 258 11.12 -28.11 -4.54
CA GLY A 258 11.81 -28.78 -3.44
C GLY A 258 11.40 -28.13 -2.11
N ASP A 259 12.39 -27.75 -1.30
CA ASP A 259 12.19 -27.08 -0.01
C ASP A 259 12.17 -25.54 -0.08
N ASP A 260 12.48 -24.98 -1.26
CA ASP A 260 12.53 -23.53 -1.48
C ASP A 260 11.18 -22.99 -1.98
N ILE A 261 10.88 -21.73 -1.65
CA ILE A 261 9.69 -21.04 -2.13
C ILE A 261 10.04 -20.37 -3.45
N ALA A 262 9.48 -20.91 -4.53
CA ALA A 262 9.66 -20.34 -5.84
C ALA A 262 8.81 -19.09 -6.08
N GLY A 263 7.64 -19.00 -5.46
CA GLY A 263 6.74 -17.87 -5.63
C GLY A 263 5.58 -17.85 -4.64
N PHE A 264 4.78 -16.79 -4.72
CA PHE A 264 3.69 -16.55 -3.79
C PHE A 264 2.50 -15.84 -4.45
N LEU A 265 1.32 -16.07 -3.90
CA LEU A 265 0.10 -15.32 -4.16
C LEU A 265 -0.45 -14.86 -2.81
N ILE A 266 -0.51 -13.54 -2.62
CA ILE A 266 -1.05 -12.88 -1.44
C ILE A 266 -2.27 -12.07 -1.91
N ALA A 267 -3.45 -12.54 -1.52
CA ALA A 267 -4.70 -11.88 -1.86
C ALA A 267 -5.66 -11.88 -0.67
N PHE A 268 -6.47 -10.82 -0.55
CA PHE A 268 -7.44 -10.68 0.52
C PHE A 268 -8.77 -10.13 0.01
N PRO A 269 -9.90 -10.51 0.65
CA PRO A 269 -11.19 -9.93 0.31
C PRO A 269 -11.17 -8.41 0.54
N ASN A 270 -11.73 -7.65 -0.39
CA ASN A 270 -11.81 -6.19 -0.23
C ASN A 270 -12.78 -5.82 0.90
N ILE A 271 -12.28 -5.18 1.95
CA ILE A 271 -13.06 -4.85 3.17
C ILE A 271 -13.50 -3.37 3.23
N ASN A 272 -13.31 -2.61 2.16
CA ASN A 272 -13.52 -1.16 2.16
C ASN A 272 -14.96 -0.74 2.49
N GLN A 273 -15.96 -1.55 2.15
CA GLN A 273 -17.35 -1.30 2.56
C GLN A 273 -17.52 -1.32 4.08
N GLY A 274 -16.86 -2.26 4.78
CA GLY A 274 -16.88 -2.34 6.23
C GLY A 274 -16.14 -1.17 6.86
N ILE A 275 -14.99 -0.77 6.28
CA ILE A 275 -14.21 0.40 6.74
C ILE A 275 -15.04 1.69 6.61
N LYS A 276 -15.69 1.90 5.46
CA LYS A 276 -16.61 3.03 5.22
C LYS A 276 -17.74 3.08 6.24
N PHE A 277 -18.38 1.94 6.50
CA PHE A 277 -19.44 1.85 7.50
C PHE A 277 -18.94 2.20 8.91
N SER A 278 -17.75 1.69 9.28
CA SER A 278 -17.14 1.92 10.59
C SER A 278 -16.72 3.38 10.84
N ARG A 279 -16.52 4.16 9.76
CA ARG A 279 -15.99 5.54 9.81
C ARG A 279 -14.74 5.65 10.70
N GLY A 280 -13.88 4.63 10.67
CA GLY A 280 -12.65 4.58 11.46
C GLY A 280 -12.81 4.16 12.92
N ASN A 281 -13.95 3.56 13.32
CA ASN A 281 -14.19 3.09 14.70
C ASN A 281 -14.64 1.62 14.71
N LEU A 282 -13.97 0.77 15.49
CA LEU A 282 -14.35 -0.64 15.60
C LEU A 282 -15.56 -0.87 16.52
N PHE A 283 -15.76 -0.04 17.53
CA PHE A 283 -16.81 -0.22 18.52
C PHE A 283 -17.94 0.81 18.37
N PRO A 284 -19.20 0.43 18.68
CA PRO A 284 -19.61 -0.91 19.11
C PRO A 284 -19.76 -1.94 17.98
N PHE A 285 -19.98 -1.52 16.72
CA PHE A 285 -20.37 -2.44 15.62
C PHE A 285 -19.47 -2.41 14.39
N GLY A 286 -18.40 -1.60 14.38
CA GLY A 286 -17.48 -1.52 13.24
C GLY A 286 -16.75 -2.82 12.94
N TRP A 287 -16.35 -3.59 13.98
CA TRP A 287 -15.74 -4.90 13.80
C TRP A 287 -16.66 -5.88 13.06
N MET A 288 -17.97 -5.85 13.36
CA MET A 288 -18.96 -6.69 12.69
C MET A 288 -19.09 -6.29 11.21
N ALA A 289 -19.09 -4.99 10.91
CA ALA A 289 -19.11 -4.50 9.53
C ALA A 289 -17.90 -4.97 8.71
N LEU A 290 -16.70 -5.01 9.31
CA LEU A 290 -15.50 -5.54 8.65
C LEU A 290 -15.61 -7.04 8.37
N LEU A 291 -16.11 -7.83 9.32
CA LEU A 291 -16.32 -9.26 9.13
C LEU A 291 -17.36 -9.57 8.05
N LEU A 292 -18.45 -8.80 8.01
CA LEU A 292 -19.47 -8.91 6.97
C LEU A 292 -18.91 -8.51 5.60
N ALA A 293 -18.15 -7.40 5.52
CA ALA A 293 -17.50 -7.00 4.28
C ALA A 293 -16.55 -8.09 3.76
N LYS A 294 -15.71 -8.66 4.62
CA LYS A 294 -14.82 -9.77 4.29
C LYS A 294 -15.57 -10.99 3.74
N LYS A 295 -16.74 -11.30 4.30
CA LYS A 295 -17.55 -12.47 3.93
C LYS A 295 -18.33 -12.30 2.62
N TYR A 296 -18.82 -11.09 2.33
CA TYR A 296 -19.79 -10.85 1.26
C TYR A 296 -19.26 -10.03 0.08
N THR A 297 -18.08 -9.45 0.19
CA THR A 297 -17.46 -8.69 -0.89
C THR A 297 -17.34 -9.52 -2.17
N ARG A 298 -17.47 -8.85 -3.31
CA ARG A 298 -17.34 -9.49 -4.64
C ARG A 298 -16.03 -9.14 -5.32
N ILE A 299 -15.11 -8.49 -4.58
CA ILE A 299 -13.81 -8.05 -5.06
C ILE A 299 -12.73 -8.68 -4.19
N LEU A 300 -11.72 -9.24 -4.84
CA LEU A 300 -10.51 -9.76 -4.22
C LEU A 300 -9.34 -8.83 -4.54
N ASP A 301 -8.65 -8.30 -3.54
CA ASP A 301 -7.46 -7.49 -3.75
C ASP A 301 -6.23 -8.43 -3.79
N ILE A 302 -5.45 -8.41 -4.88
CA ILE A 302 -4.19 -9.14 -5.04
C ILE A 302 -3.05 -8.17 -4.73
N GLU A 303 -2.56 -8.22 -3.50
CA GLU A 303 -1.52 -7.32 -2.98
C GLU A 303 -0.15 -7.65 -3.53
N ALA A 304 0.19 -8.93 -3.55
CA ALA A 304 1.52 -9.36 -3.95
C ALA A 304 1.45 -10.71 -4.66
N VAL A 305 2.05 -10.74 -5.84
CA VAL A 305 2.10 -11.92 -6.69
C VAL A 305 3.45 -11.93 -7.38
N GLY A 306 4.14 -13.06 -7.34
CA GLY A 306 5.46 -13.13 -7.95
C GLY A 306 6.11 -14.49 -7.88
N LEU A 307 7.06 -14.70 -8.79
CA LEU A 307 8.01 -15.79 -8.79
C LEU A 307 9.41 -15.21 -8.72
N LEU A 308 10.25 -15.80 -7.88
CA LEU A 308 11.64 -15.39 -7.76
C LEU A 308 12.37 -15.56 -9.10
N PRO A 309 13.31 -14.66 -9.43
CA PRO A 309 13.99 -14.63 -10.73
C PRO A 309 14.54 -15.99 -11.18
N GLU A 310 15.13 -16.76 -10.28
CA GLU A 310 15.73 -18.09 -10.54
C GLU A 310 14.72 -19.18 -10.95
N TYR A 311 13.43 -18.98 -10.70
CA TYR A 311 12.37 -19.94 -11.05
C TYR A 311 11.54 -19.51 -12.26
N GLN A 312 11.87 -18.37 -12.86
CA GLN A 312 11.22 -17.85 -14.07
C GLN A 312 11.63 -18.65 -15.31
N GLY A 313 10.77 -18.69 -16.33
CA GLY A 313 11.00 -19.46 -17.57
C GLY A 313 10.85 -20.98 -17.44
N LEU A 314 10.65 -21.51 -16.23
CA LEU A 314 10.50 -22.95 -15.96
C LEU A 314 9.04 -23.42 -15.96
N GLY A 315 8.11 -22.56 -16.39
CA GLY A 315 6.67 -22.80 -16.37
C GLY A 315 5.98 -22.43 -15.05
N GLY A 316 6.71 -21.86 -14.08
CA GLY A 316 6.14 -21.39 -12.81
C GLY A 316 5.03 -20.34 -13.01
N ASN A 317 5.19 -19.39 -13.95
CA ASN A 317 4.19 -18.35 -14.20
C ASN A 317 2.84 -18.97 -14.60
N ALA A 318 2.85 -20.04 -15.40
CA ALA A 318 1.61 -20.73 -15.77
C ALA A 318 0.90 -21.33 -14.55
N VAL A 319 1.66 -21.89 -13.59
CA VAL A 319 1.11 -22.39 -12.33
C VAL A 319 0.51 -21.24 -11.51
N LEU A 320 1.20 -20.11 -11.43
CA LEU A 320 0.73 -18.94 -10.69
C LEU A 320 -0.57 -18.38 -11.28
N TYR A 321 -0.63 -18.19 -12.60
CA TYR A 321 -1.84 -17.72 -13.29
C TYR A 321 -3.00 -18.68 -13.09
N ALA A 322 -2.76 -19.99 -13.22
CA ALA A 322 -3.79 -21.00 -13.00
C ALA A 322 -4.33 -20.97 -11.56
N GLU A 323 -3.48 -20.72 -10.56
CA GLU A 323 -3.94 -20.59 -9.17
C GLU A 323 -4.68 -19.27 -8.90
N ILE A 324 -4.32 -18.16 -9.56
CA ILE A 324 -5.10 -16.90 -9.50
C ILE A 324 -6.49 -17.11 -10.09
N ASP A 325 -6.58 -17.68 -11.30
CA ASP A 325 -7.85 -17.98 -11.98
C ASP A 325 -8.71 -18.91 -11.12
N LYS A 326 -8.12 -19.96 -10.57
CA LYS A 326 -8.79 -20.89 -9.66
C LYS A 326 -9.30 -20.20 -8.39
N VAL A 327 -8.51 -19.32 -7.78
CA VAL A 327 -8.92 -18.57 -6.57
C VAL A 327 -10.07 -17.62 -6.89
N LEU A 328 -10.01 -16.91 -8.01
CA LEU A 328 -11.03 -15.96 -8.43
C LEU A 328 -12.35 -16.67 -8.79
N HIS A 329 -12.29 -17.75 -9.58
CA HIS A 329 -13.48 -18.38 -10.18
C HIS A 329 -14.09 -19.52 -9.37
N ASN A 330 -13.36 -20.14 -8.43
CA ASN A 330 -13.94 -21.11 -7.49
C ASN A 330 -14.49 -20.45 -6.20
N SER A 331 -14.60 -19.12 -6.21
CA SER A 331 -15.04 -18.31 -5.09
C SER A 331 -16.25 -17.46 -5.47
N HIS A 332 -16.77 -16.69 -4.51
CA HIS A 332 -17.90 -15.79 -4.74
C HIS A 332 -17.50 -14.44 -5.38
N PHE A 333 -16.22 -14.25 -5.68
CA PHE A 333 -15.69 -13.02 -6.26
C PHE A 333 -16.10 -12.90 -7.73
N LYS A 334 -16.32 -11.67 -8.18
CA LYS A 334 -16.64 -11.34 -9.58
C LYS A 334 -15.43 -10.79 -10.33
N LYS A 335 -14.50 -10.20 -9.60
CA LYS A 335 -13.25 -9.63 -10.14
C LYS A 335 -12.19 -9.59 -9.04
N ALA A 336 -10.94 -9.60 -9.45
CA ALA A 336 -9.79 -9.29 -8.62
C ALA A 336 -9.21 -7.94 -9.01
N GLU A 337 -8.57 -7.25 -8.07
CA GLU A 337 -7.81 -6.03 -8.33
C GLU A 337 -6.33 -6.31 -8.07
N ILE A 338 -5.47 -6.14 -9.06
CA ILE A 338 -4.02 -6.13 -8.87
C ILE A 338 -3.63 -4.71 -8.49
N VAL A 339 -2.88 -4.57 -7.39
CA VAL A 339 -2.55 -3.25 -6.82
C VAL A 339 -1.09 -2.88 -6.98
N GLN A 340 -0.84 -1.58 -7.20
CA GLN A 340 0.47 -0.93 -7.20
C GLN A 340 1.61 -1.65 -7.97
N VAL A 341 1.38 -1.98 -9.23
CA VAL A 341 2.47 -2.41 -10.11
C VAL A 341 3.26 -1.18 -10.57
N ASP A 342 4.52 -1.09 -10.16
CA ASP A 342 5.45 -0.02 -10.57
C ASP A 342 5.57 0.03 -12.11
N GLU A 343 5.54 1.23 -12.69
CA GLU A 343 5.59 1.43 -14.14
C GLU A 343 6.83 0.83 -14.82
N ARG A 344 7.94 0.71 -14.07
CA ARG A 344 9.25 0.17 -14.50
C ARG A 344 9.33 -1.34 -14.31
N ASN A 345 8.37 -1.96 -13.63
CA ASN A 345 8.31 -3.41 -13.50
C ASN A 345 7.67 -4.03 -14.75
N TYR A 346 8.44 -4.05 -15.84
CA TYR A 346 8.00 -4.58 -17.13
C TYR A 346 7.54 -6.04 -17.07
N ARG A 347 8.11 -6.83 -16.14
CA ARG A 347 7.75 -8.25 -15.97
C ARG A 347 6.34 -8.38 -15.42
N SER A 348 6.04 -7.75 -14.29
CA SER A 348 4.68 -7.79 -13.71
C SER A 348 3.64 -7.17 -14.65
N ARG A 349 4.01 -6.17 -15.45
CA ARG A 349 3.13 -5.63 -16.49
C ARG A 349 2.85 -6.64 -17.61
N SER A 350 3.88 -7.34 -18.10
CA SER A 350 3.70 -8.40 -19.10
C SER A 350 2.85 -9.57 -18.57
N ASP A 351 3.03 -9.92 -17.30
CA ASP A 351 2.23 -10.95 -16.62
C ASP A 351 0.75 -10.49 -16.53
N ALA A 352 0.51 -9.23 -16.17
CA ALA A 352 -0.81 -8.63 -16.12
C ALA A 352 -1.49 -8.56 -17.50
N ASP A 353 -0.75 -8.21 -18.55
CA ASP A 353 -1.25 -8.23 -19.94
C ASP A 353 -1.64 -9.66 -20.37
N THR A 354 -0.85 -10.66 -19.98
CA THR A 354 -1.15 -12.08 -20.23
C THR A 354 -2.46 -12.52 -19.55
N MET A 355 -2.71 -12.00 -18.34
CA MET A 355 -3.96 -12.22 -17.61
C MET A 355 -5.10 -11.30 -18.07
N LYS A 356 -4.86 -10.38 -19.02
CA LYS A 356 -5.83 -9.40 -19.53
C LYS A 356 -6.34 -8.44 -18.46
N VAL A 357 -5.44 -7.97 -17.59
CA VAL A 357 -5.75 -6.96 -16.58
C VAL A 357 -6.07 -5.63 -17.27
N VAL A 358 -7.15 -4.99 -16.84
CA VAL A 358 -7.53 -3.65 -17.30
C VAL A 358 -7.09 -2.63 -16.26
N TRP A 359 -6.01 -1.92 -16.57
CA TRP A 359 -5.49 -0.81 -15.74
C TRP A 359 -6.48 0.35 -15.72
N ASN A 360 -6.83 0.83 -14.53
CA ASN A 360 -7.83 1.89 -14.37
C ASN A 360 -7.56 2.86 -13.22
N LYS A 361 -6.50 2.62 -12.45
CA LYS A 361 -6.04 3.53 -11.39
C LYS A 361 -4.55 3.73 -11.52
N ARG A 362 -4.13 4.95 -11.25
CA ARG A 362 -2.73 5.32 -11.21
C ARG A 362 -2.43 6.14 -9.98
N HIS A 363 -1.42 5.69 -9.23
CA HIS A 363 -0.87 6.41 -8.10
C HIS A 363 0.49 6.96 -8.46
N ARG A 364 0.66 8.27 -8.33
CA ARG A 364 1.89 8.97 -8.66
C ARG A 364 2.63 9.41 -7.42
N THR A 365 3.91 9.11 -7.38
CA THR A 365 4.81 9.77 -6.44
C THR A 365 5.46 10.98 -7.09
N PHE A 366 5.73 11.97 -6.25
CA PHE A 366 6.30 13.25 -6.60
C PHE A 366 7.60 13.48 -5.84
N LYS A 367 8.47 14.29 -6.41
CA LYS A 367 9.77 14.62 -5.83
C LYS A 367 10.12 16.08 -6.09
N LYS A 368 10.80 16.69 -5.12
CA LYS A 368 11.40 18.02 -5.23
C LYS A 368 12.79 18.01 -4.63
N SER A 369 13.77 18.49 -5.39
CA SER A 369 15.11 18.77 -4.88
C SER A 369 15.07 20.04 -4.03
N LEU A 370 15.70 20.00 -2.87
CA LEU A 370 15.79 21.11 -1.92
C LEU A 370 17.22 21.66 -2.00
N SER A 371 17.36 22.81 -2.64
CA SER A 371 18.63 23.52 -2.83
C SER A 371 18.90 24.51 -1.71
#